data_AF-A0A7Y9S0E3-F1
#
_entry.id   AF-A0A7Y9S0E3-F1
#
_cell.length_a   1.000
_cell.length_b   1.000
_cell.length_c   1.000
_cell.angle_alpha   90.00
_cell.angle_beta   90.00
_cell.angle_gamma   90.00
#
_symmetry.space_group_name_H-M   'P 1'
#
loop_
_entity.id
_entity.type
_entity.pdbx_description
1 polymer ?
#
loop_
_entity_poly.entity_id
_entity_poly.type
_entity_poly.pdbx_seq_one_letter_code
_entity_poly.pdbx_strand_id
1 'polypeptide(L)'
;MQQPLTAEDQGPAEPVGRGRSFLAWWPIATGLVVGVFSIATDDPSSIDGVLLTLLIPTCAYALIALGGNSSWTWPLTGLVVVTYLAGEALSLPGAVILLGITVATVVGGTAAGRWRPPPAEMRWQPWGALVFLTGVITAMLLDVTAAKVVLAVGLLLHGAWDIVHWRRRAVVSRSLAEWCAALDISLGVGVLALVVFT
;
A
#
# COMPACT_ATOMS: atom_id res chain seq x y z
N MET A 1 0.73 -55.68 -33.60
CA MET A 1 0.95 -54.68 -34.66
C MET A 1 0.85 -53.30 -34.02
N GLN A 2 1.99 -52.64 -33.80
CA GLN A 2 2.06 -51.27 -33.29
C GLN A 2 1.95 -50.32 -34.49
N GLN A 3 0.99 -49.40 -34.45
CA GLN A 3 0.82 -48.36 -35.47
C GLN A 3 1.86 -47.25 -35.22
N PRO A 4 2.54 -46.71 -36.25
CA PRO A 4 3.51 -45.64 -36.07
C PRO A 4 2.79 -44.31 -35.81
N LEU A 5 3.22 -43.58 -34.78
CA LEU A 5 2.81 -42.20 -34.53
C LEU A 5 3.29 -41.33 -35.69
N THR A 6 2.37 -40.87 -36.53
CA THR A 6 2.63 -39.92 -37.61
C THR A 6 3.01 -38.57 -37.01
N ALA A 7 4.01 -37.94 -37.60
CA ALA A 7 4.66 -36.71 -37.13
C ALA A 7 3.81 -35.43 -37.34
N GLU A 8 2.49 -35.52 -37.29
CA GLU A 8 1.56 -34.42 -37.63
C GLU A 8 0.92 -33.73 -36.42
N ASP A 9 1.16 -34.18 -35.19
CA ASP A 9 0.60 -33.53 -33.98
C ASP A 9 1.55 -32.49 -33.34
N GLN A 10 2.21 -31.69 -34.19
CA GLN A 10 2.86 -30.46 -33.75
C GLN A 10 2.01 -29.28 -34.19
N GLY A 11 0.89 -29.07 -33.49
CA GLY A 11 0.14 -27.82 -33.55
C GLY A 11 1.10 -26.63 -33.37
N PRO A 12 0.82 -25.47 -33.99
CA PRO A 12 1.72 -24.33 -33.99
C PRO A 12 2.13 -24.00 -32.55
N ALA A 13 3.44 -23.99 -32.29
CA ALA A 13 3.99 -23.62 -31.00
C ALA A 13 3.39 -22.28 -30.55
N GLU A 14 2.64 -22.31 -29.45
CA GLU A 14 2.13 -21.10 -28.80
C GLU A 14 3.28 -20.11 -28.63
N PRO A 15 3.15 -18.86 -29.11
CA PRO A 15 4.22 -17.88 -29.00
C PRO A 15 4.47 -17.58 -27.52
N VAL A 16 5.59 -18.08 -27.00
CA VAL A 16 6.12 -17.76 -25.68
C VAL A 16 6.33 -16.24 -25.59
N GLY A 17 5.55 -15.60 -24.71
CA GLY A 17 5.94 -14.37 -24.01
C GLY A 17 5.99 -13.08 -24.83
N ARG A 18 4.88 -12.68 -25.45
CA ARG A 18 4.73 -11.29 -25.94
C ARG A 18 4.70 -10.35 -24.72
N GLY A 19 5.75 -9.54 -24.60
CA GLY A 19 6.09 -8.73 -23.42
C GLY A 19 4.89 -8.03 -22.78
N ARG A 20 4.87 -8.03 -21.44
CA ARG A 20 3.92 -7.24 -20.64
C ARG A 20 3.83 -5.83 -21.24
N SER A 21 2.67 -5.47 -21.77
CA SER A 21 2.44 -4.18 -22.41
C SER A 21 2.76 -3.03 -21.44
N PHE A 22 3.03 -1.82 -21.94
CA PHE A 22 3.25 -0.64 -21.10
C PHE A 22 2.11 -0.41 -20.09
N LEU A 23 0.86 -0.75 -20.47
CA LEU A 23 -0.30 -0.76 -19.57
C LEU A 23 -0.19 -1.77 -18.41
N ALA A 24 0.64 -2.80 -18.48
CA ALA A 24 0.83 -3.75 -17.40
C ALA A 24 1.88 -3.31 -16.36
N TRP A 25 2.55 -2.17 -16.59
CA TRP A 25 3.57 -1.60 -15.70
C TRP A 25 3.18 -0.23 -15.13
N TRP A 26 2.05 0.34 -15.57
CA TRP A 26 1.62 1.66 -15.11
C TRP A 26 1.59 1.79 -13.58
N PRO A 27 1.13 0.80 -12.77
CA PRO A 27 1.04 1.00 -11.33
C PRO A 27 2.43 1.13 -10.69
N ILE A 28 3.38 0.31 -11.12
CA ILE A 28 4.77 0.37 -10.62
C ILE A 28 5.41 1.69 -11.06
N ALA A 29 5.27 2.05 -12.34
CA ALA A 29 5.87 3.26 -12.89
C ALA A 29 5.35 4.51 -12.18
N THR A 30 4.03 4.63 -11.98
CA THR A 30 3.45 5.78 -11.28
C THR A 30 3.80 5.77 -9.80
N GLY A 31 3.85 4.61 -9.15
CA GLY A 31 4.28 4.50 -7.74
C GLY A 31 5.72 4.99 -7.54
N LEU A 32 6.65 4.55 -8.39
CA LEU A 32 8.05 5.03 -8.37
C LEU A 32 8.16 6.52 -8.64
N VAL A 33 7.45 7.03 -9.65
CA VAL A 33 7.47 8.47 -9.98
C VAL A 33 6.98 9.29 -8.81
N VAL A 34 5.87 8.90 -8.17
CA VAL A 34 5.34 9.59 -7.00
C VAL A 34 6.32 9.50 -5.83
N GLY A 35 6.89 8.33 -5.53
CA GLY A 35 7.87 8.18 -4.44
C GLY A 35 9.11 9.06 -4.63
N VAL A 36 9.70 9.06 -5.83
CA VAL A 36 10.85 9.92 -6.16
C VAL A 36 10.48 11.41 -6.12
N PHE A 37 9.31 11.76 -6.67
CA PHE A 37 8.81 13.14 -6.62
C PHE A 37 8.62 13.61 -5.18
N SER A 38 8.00 12.78 -4.33
CA SER A 38 7.83 13.07 -2.90
C SER A 38 9.17 13.36 -2.24
N ILE A 39 10.20 12.53 -2.45
CA ILE A 39 11.55 12.79 -1.90
C ILE A 39 12.11 14.14 -2.40
N ALA A 40 11.95 14.44 -3.68
CA ALA A 40 12.50 15.65 -4.29
C ALA A 40 11.81 16.94 -3.84
N THR A 41 10.55 16.86 -3.42
CA THR A 41 9.73 18.01 -3.01
C THR A 41 9.47 18.08 -1.51
N ASP A 42 9.88 17.07 -0.73
CA ASP A 42 9.64 17.01 0.72
C ASP A 42 10.36 18.15 1.45
N ASP A 43 9.71 18.69 2.47
CA ASP A 43 10.35 19.62 3.40
C ASP A 43 11.22 18.82 4.39
N PRO A 44 12.54 19.04 4.45
CA PRO A 44 13.42 18.33 5.36
C PRO A 44 13.01 18.44 6.84
N SER A 45 12.32 19.52 7.21
CA SER A 45 11.86 19.80 8.57
C SER A 45 10.47 19.25 8.91
N SER A 46 9.73 18.75 7.91
CA SER A 46 8.39 18.15 8.11
C SER A 46 8.43 16.62 8.00
N ILE A 47 7.45 15.97 8.62
CA ILE A 47 7.17 14.53 8.47
C ILE A 47 5.89 14.26 7.68
N ASP A 48 5.17 15.30 7.27
CA ASP A 48 3.80 15.18 6.77
C ASP A 48 3.72 14.33 5.51
N GLY A 49 4.65 14.52 4.57
CA GLY A 49 4.70 13.73 3.33
C GLY A 49 4.80 12.24 3.62
N VAL A 50 5.85 11.82 4.34
CA VAL A 50 6.09 10.41 4.67
C VAL A 50 5.00 9.83 5.59
N LEU A 51 4.45 10.63 6.51
CA LEU A 51 3.35 10.25 7.39
C LEU A 51 2.08 9.96 6.59
N LEU A 52 1.68 10.89 5.71
CA LEU A 52 0.46 10.75 4.90
C LEU A 52 0.58 9.60 3.92
N THR A 53 1.77 9.38 3.36
CA THR A 53 2.06 8.24 2.49
C THR A 53 1.85 6.91 3.22
N LEU A 54 2.13 6.82 4.52
CA LEU A 54 1.83 5.61 5.30
C LEU A 54 0.36 5.56 5.76
N LEU A 55 -0.21 6.70 6.16
CA LEU A 55 -1.54 6.79 6.75
C LEU A 55 -2.66 6.53 5.74
N ILE A 56 -2.57 7.08 4.52
CA ILE A 56 -3.60 6.93 3.49
C ILE A 56 -3.80 5.47 3.08
N PRO A 57 -2.75 4.70 2.71
CA PRO A 57 -2.88 3.27 2.43
C PRO A 57 -3.37 2.49 3.63
N THR A 58 -2.87 2.78 4.84
CA THR A 58 -3.32 2.10 6.07
C THR A 58 -4.84 2.27 6.27
N CYS A 59 -5.35 3.49 6.11
CA CYS A 59 -6.78 3.79 6.19
C CYS A 59 -7.58 3.07 5.09
N ALA A 60 -7.13 3.19 3.83
CA ALA A 60 -7.79 2.57 2.69
C ALA A 60 -7.85 1.04 2.83
N TYR A 61 -6.75 0.40 3.21
CA TYR A 61 -6.67 -1.04 3.45
C TYR A 61 -7.61 -1.49 4.56
N ALA A 62 -7.68 -0.75 5.67
CA ALA A 62 -8.60 -1.07 6.75
C ALA A 62 -10.07 -1.05 6.27
N LEU A 63 -10.45 -0.02 5.50
CA LEU A 63 -11.80 0.11 4.93
C LEU A 63 -12.12 -0.97 3.89
N ILE A 64 -11.17 -1.26 2.99
CA ILE A 64 -11.33 -2.29 1.96
C ILE A 64 -11.44 -3.68 2.62
N ALA A 65 -10.61 -3.96 3.62
CA ALA A 65 -10.66 -5.21 4.39
C ALA A 65 -12.00 -5.37 5.13
N LEU A 66 -12.55 -4.28 5.67
CA LEU A 66 -13.86 -4.30 6.31
C LEU A 66 -15.00 -4.53 5.30
N GLY A 67 -14.92 -3.90 4.12
CA GLY A 67 -15.90 -4.07 3.04
C GLY A 67 -15.85 -5.44 2.36
N GLY A 68 -14.67 -6.06 2.31
CA GLY A 68 -14.45 -7.41 1.78
C GLY A 68 -14.59 -7.53 0.27
N ASN A 69 -14.49 -6.43 -0.48
CA ASN A 69 -14.56 -6.44 -1.94
C ASN A 69 -13.40 -5.65 -2.56
N SER A 70 -12.46 -6.37 -3.17
CA SER A 70 -11.27 -5.80 -3.80
C SER A 70 -11.59 -4.96 -5.04
N SER A 71 -12.79 -5.03 -5.62
CA SER A 71 -13.18 -4.15 -6.74
C SER A 71 -13.29 -2.68 -6.31
N TRP A 72 -13.55 -2.42 -5.03
CA TRP A 72 -13.69 -1.07 -4.47
C TRP A 72 -12.36 -0.41 -4.09
N THR A 73 -11.24 -1.08 -4.36
CA THR A 73 -9.90 -0.63 -3.96
C THR A 73 -9.59 0.80 -4.40
N TRP A 74 -9.72 1.11 -5.69
CA TRP A 74 -9.42 2.45 -6.22
C TRP A 74 -10.45 3.51 -5.79
N PRO A 75 -11.78 3.26 -5.89
CA PRO A 75 -12.77 4.20 -5.38
C PRO A 75 -12.60 4.54 -3.89
N LEU A 76 -12.34 3.54 -3.03
CA LEU A 76 -12.13 3.78 -1.60
C LEU A 76 -10.82 4.51 -1.34
N THR A 77 -9.74 4.19 -2.05
CA THR A 77 -8.48 4.94 -1.95
C THR A 77 -8.68 6.40 -2.35
N GLY A 78 -9.39 6.65 -3.46
CA GLY A 78 -9.76 7.99 -3.89
C GLY A 78 -10.62 8.73 -2.87
N LEU A 79 -11.58 8.04 -2.25
CA LEU A 79 -12.41 8.61 -1.18
C LEU A 79 -11.57 9.00 0.05
N VAL A 80 -10.58 8.18 0.45
CA VAL A 80 -9.67 8.51 1.55
C VAL A 80 -8.86 9.76 1.22
N VAL A 81 -8.31 9.86 -0.01
CA VAL A 81 -7.58 11.05 -0.47
C VAL A 81 -8.48 12.29 -0.48
N VAL A 82 -9.69 12.19 -1.04
CA VAL A 82 -10.66 13.30 -1.05
C VAL A 82 -11.05 13.71 0.37
N THR A 83 -11.20 12.76 1.29
CA THR A 83 -11.51 13.04 2.70
C THR A 83 -10.41 13.85 3.36
N TYR A 84 -9.14 13.50 3.12
CA TYR A 84 -7.99 14.28 3.58
C TYR A 84 -8.03 15.71 3.01
N LEU A 85 -8.13 15.83 1.68
CA LEU A 85 -8.12 17.13 1.00
C LEU A 85 -9.30 18.01 1.42
N ALA A 86 -10.47 17.44 1.63
CA ALA A 86 -11.65 18.16 2.12
C ALA A 86 -11.46 18.65 3.56
N GLY A 87 -10.80 17.85 4.41
CA GLY A 87 -10.41 18.29 5.75
C GLY A 87 -9.55 19.54 5.68
N GLU A 88 -8.43 19.47 4.94
CA GLU A 88 -7.50 20.59 4.77
C GLU A 88 -8.20 21.83 4.18
N ALA A 89 -9.04 21.66 3.15
CA ALA A 89 -9.80 22.74 2.53
C ALA A 89 -10.79 23.43 3.49
N LEU A 90 -11.28 22.71 4.51
CA LEU A 90 -12.16 23.22 5.55
C LEU A 90 -11.40 23.67 6.80
N SER A 91 -10.07 23.75 6.76
CA SER A 91 -9.21 24.05 7.92
C SER A 91 -9.43 23.07 9.09
N LEU A 92 -9.82 21.83 8.78
CA LEU A 92 -9.87 20.72 9.71
C LEU A 92 -8.62 19.86 9.50
N PRO A 93 -7.92 19.40 10.55
CA PRO A 93 -6.71 18.60 10.37
C PRO A 93 -7.03 17.27 9.68
N GLY A 94 -6.78 17.18 8.36
CA GLY A 94 -7.17 16.05 7.52
C GLY A 94 -6.50 14.75 7.96
N ALA A 95 -5.23 14.84 8.37
CA ALA A 95 -4.49 13.73 8.95
C ALA A 95 -5.17 13.18 10.22
N VAL A 96 -5.68 14.05 11.10
CA VAL A 96 -6.39 13.64 12.32
C VAL A 96 -7.72 12.97 11.97
N ILE A 97 -8.43 13.47 10.97
CA ILE A 97 -9.67 12.83 10.47
C ILE A 97 -9.35 11.41 9.98
N LEU A 98 -8.33 11.24 9.14
CA LEU A 98 -7.93 9.93 8.64
C LEU A 98 -7.46 8.99 9.75
N LEU A 99 -6.70 9.50 10.72
CA LEU A 99 -6.29 8.73 11.89
C LEU A 99 -7.51 8.25 12.68
N GLY A 100 -8.49 9.13 12.93
CA GLY A 100 -9.74 8.78 13.61
C GLY A 100 -10.54 7.70 12.87
N ILE A 101 -10.68 7.82 11.54
CA ILE A 101 -11.34 6.80 10.71
C ILE A 101 -10.59 5.46 10.78
N THR A 102 -9.26 5.50 10.70
CA THR A 102 -8.41 4.31 10.77
C THR A 102 -8.58 3.60 12.10
N VAL A 103 -8.48 4.34 13.23
CA VAL A 103 -8.69 3.81 14.57
C VAL A 103 -10.08 3.21 14.70
N ALA A 104 -11.13 3.94 14.31
CA ALA A 104 -12.51 3.47 14.41
C ALA A 104 -12.75 2.20 13.59
N THR A 105 -12.17 2.13 12.39
CA THR A 105 -12.27 0.96 11.51
C THR A 105 -11.53 -0.23 12.10
N VAL A 106 -10.32 -0.04 12.62
CA VAL A 106 -9.50 -1.10 13.22
C VAL A 106 -10.11 -1.62 14.52
N VAL A 107 -10.46 -0.73 15.44
CA VAL A 107 -11.06 -1.10 16.72
C VAL A 107 -12.46 -1.69 16.51
N GLY A 108 -13.30 -1.03 15.73
CA GLY A 108 -14.66 -1.49 15.43
C GLY A 108 -14.69 -2.80 14.66
N GLY A 109 -13.83 -2.95 13.66
CA GLY A 109 -13.67 -4.20 12.90
C GLY A 109 -13.21 -5.36 13.78
N THR A 110 -12.29 -5.10 14.71
CA THR A 110 -11.78 -6.11 15.67
C THR A 110 -12.83 -6.48 16.69
N ALA A 111 -13.44 -5.50 17.36
CA ALA A 111 -14.44 -5.72 18.39
C ALA A 111 -15.67 -6.46 17.85
N ALA A 112 -16.05 -6.19 16.60
CA ALA A 112 -17.18 -6.85 15.94
C ALA A 112 -16.80 -8.18 15.27
N GLY A 113 -15.53 -8.61 15.29
CA GLY A 113 -15.07 -9.81 14.59
C GLY A 113 -15.30 -9.77 13.07
N ARG A 114 -15.32 -8.56 12.49
CA ARG A 114 -15.72 -8.29 11.09
C ARG A 114 -14.58 -8.32 10.10
N TRP A 115 -13.36 -8.58 10.57
CA TRP A 115 -12.25 -8.84 9.67
C TRP A 115 -12.60 -10.02 8.78
N ARG A 116 -12.75 -9.78 7.47
CA ARG A 116 -13.02 -10.81 6.48
C ARG A 116 -11.69 -11.26 5.86
N PRO A 117 -11.20 -12.47 6.10
CA PRO A 117 -10.06 -13.01 5.38
C PRO A 117 -10.50 -14.12 4.40
N PRO A 118 -10.12 -14.09 3.12
CA PRO A 118 -9.63 -15.28 2.44
C PRO A 118 -8.10 -15.41 2.71
N PRO A 119 -7.42 -16.51 2.34
CA PRO A 119 -7.06 -17.69 3.16
C PRO A 119 -6.59 -17.43 4.62
N ALA A 120 -6.33 -18.52 5.38
CA ALA A 120 -5.86 -18.53 6.78
C ALA A 120 -4.59 -17.70 7.08
N GLU A 121 -3.91 -17.23 6.03
CA GLU A 121 -2.66 -16.49 6.10
C GLU A 121 -2.90 -14.97 6.25
N MET A 122 -4.13 -14.48 6.07
CA MET A 122 -4.54 -13.09 6.28
C MET A 122 -5.13 -12.79 7.66
N ARG A 123 -5.10 -13.77 8.58
CA ARG A 123 -5.42 -13.57 10.00
C ARG A 123 -4.57 -12.49 10.68
N TRP A 124 -3.45 -12.13 10.06
CA TRP A 124 -2.51 -11.13 10.55
C TRP A 124 -2.87 -9.69 10.16
N GLN A 125 -3.89 -9.48 9.31
CA GLN A 125 -4.33 -8.14 8.88
C GLN A 125 -4.62 -7.17 10.04
N PRO A 126 -5.39 -7.53 11.10
CA PRO A 126 -5.60 -6.63 12.24
C PRO A 126 -4.31 -6.28 12.98
N TRP A 127 -3.37 -7.24 13.07
CA TRP A 127 -2.07 -7.01 13.70
C TRP A 127 -1.21 -6.06 12.87
N GLY A 128 -1.20 -6.21 11.55
CA GLY A 128 -0.54 -5.26 10.65
C GLY A 128 -1.10 -3.85 10.79
N ALA A 129 -2.44 -3.71 10.80
CA ALA A 129 -3.10 -2.43 10.98
C ALA A 129 -2.76 -1.78 12.34
N LEU A 130 -2.69 -2.59 13.41
CA LEU A 130 -2.25 -2.11 14.72
C LEU A 130 -0.80 -1.66 14.71
N VAL A 131 0.11 -2.42 14.10
CA VAL A 131 1.54 -2.05 14.00
C VAL A 131 1.71 -0.72 13.27
N PHE A 132 1.04 -0.53 12.12
CA PHE A 132 1.12 0.72 11.37
C PHE A 132 0.50 1.89 12.14
N LEU A 133 -0.65 1.67 12.78
CA LEU A 133 -1.31 2.69 13.60
C LEU A 133 -0.42 3.12 14.77
N THR A 134 0.18 2.17 15.48
CA THR A 134 1.14 2.46 16.55
C THR A 134 2.35 3.19 15.99
N GLY A 135 2.90 2.78 14.85
CA GLY A 135 4.02 3.48 14.20
C GLY A 135 3.73 4.94 13.89
N VAL A 136 2.55 5.23 13.32
CA VAL A 136 2.11 6.61 13.04
C VAL A 136 1.99 7.43 14.33
N ILE A 137 1.33 6.89 15.36
CA ILE A 137 1.19 7.58 16.65
C ILE A 137 2.55 7.81 17.30
N THR A 138 3.44 6.81 17.28
CA THR A 138 4.80 6.93 17.82
C THR A 138 5.58 8.02 17.09
N ALA A 139 5.51 8.08 15.75
CA ALA A 139 6.19 9.12 14.98
C ALA A 139 5.73 10.53 15.36
N MET A 140 4.45 10.72 15.70
CA MET A 140 3.92 12.02 16.16
C MET A 140 4.44 12.45 17.54
N LEU A 141 5.04 11.55 18.31
CA LEU A 141 5.59 11.82 19.64
C LEU A 141 7.12 11.99 19.65
N LEU A 142 7.76 11.77 18.50
CA LEU A 142 9.21 11.82 18.34
C LEU A 142 9.65 13.16 17.73
N ASP A 143 10.94 13.46 17.82
CA ASP A 143 11.56 14.50 17.00
C ASP A 143 11.49 14.12 15.51
N VAL A 144 11.68 15.10 14.63
CA VAL A 144 11.54 14.94 13.17
C VAL A 144 12.44 13.82 12.63
N THR A 145 13.68 13.73 13.08
CA THR A 145 14.63 12.73 12.58
C THR A 145 14.21 11.32 12.98
N ALA A 146 13.90 11.11 14.26
CA ALA A 146 13.44 9.81 14.75
C ALA A 146 12.09 9.42 14.14
N ALA A 147 11.17 10.38 13.98
CA ALA A 147 9.89 10.17 13.31
C ALA A 147 10.07 9.73 11.85
N LYS A 148 10.97 10.37 11.09
CA LYS A 148 11.29 9.98 9.70
C LYS A 148 11.80 8.54 9.62
N VAL A 149 12.65 8.11 10.56
CA VAL A 149 13.13 6.71 10.61
C VAL A 149 11.97 5.74 10.85
N VAL A 150 11.12 6.02 11.85
CA VAL A 150 9.97 5.16 12.16
C VAL A 150 9.02 5.05 10.98
N LEU A 151 8.68 6.18 10.35
CA LEU A 151 7.76 6.21 9.21
C LEU A 151 8.36 5.53 7.98
N ALA A 152 9.65 5.74 7.70
CA ALA A 152 10.33 5.08 6.59
C ALA A 152 10.40 3.57 6.77
N VAL A 153 10.74 3.08 7.98
CA VAL A 153 10.67 1.64 8.30
C VAL A 153 9.22 1.13 8.16
N GLY A 154 8.24 1.91 8.61
CA GLY A 154 6.83 1.64 8.42
C GLY A 154 6.47 1.46 6.94
N LEU A 155 6.91 2.36 6.06
CA LEU A 155 6.71 2.24 4.61
C LEU A 155 7.36 0.97 4.05
N LEU A 156 8.60 0.64 4.43
CA LEU A 156 9.25 -0.57 3.96
C LEU A 156 8.49 -1.84 4.37
N LEU A 157 7.99 -1.88 5.61
CA LEU A 157 7.14 -2.97 6.10
C LEU A 157 5.80 -3.02 5.36
N HIS A 158 5.20 -1.86 5.06
CA HIS A 158 3.97 -1.78 4.27
C HIS A 158 4.18 -2.26 2.83
N GLY A 159 5.23 -1.81 2.15
CA GLY A 159 5.57 -2.29 0.81
C GLY A 159 5.89 -3.79 0.78
N ALA A 160 6.51 -4.34 1.83
CA ALA A 160 6.66 -5.79 1.96
C ALA A 160 5.30 -6.50 2.12
N TRP A 161 4.38 -5.91 2.88
CA TRP A 161 3.00 -6.39 3.03
C TRP A 161 2.22 -6.34 1.71
N ASP A 162 2.41 -5.29 0.91
CA ASP A 162 1.83 -5.18 -0.42
C ASP A 162 2.31 -6.26 -1.38
N ILE A 163 3.60 -6.63 -1.33
CA ILE A 163 4.13 -7.75 -2.10
C ILE A 163 3.42 -9.06 -1.69
N VAL A 164 3.10 -9.24 -0.41
CA VAL A 164 2.32 -10.39 0.07
C VAL A 164 0.90 -10.37 -0.52
N HIS A 165 0.19 -9.23 -0.49
CA HIS A 165 -1.14 -9.08 -1.10
C HIS A 165 -1.12 -9.29 -2.61
N TRP A 166 -0.09 -8.77 -3.28
CA TRP A 166 0.13 -8.93 -4.70
C TRP A 166 0.28 -10.40 -5.09
N ARG A 167 1.11 -11.15 -4.36
CA ARG A 167 1.31 -12.59 -4.60
C ARG A 167 0.04 -13.39 -4.34
N ARG A 168 -0.73 -13.01 -3.32
CA ARG A 168 -1.91 -13.76 -2.85
C ARG A 168 -3.22 -13.33 -3.48
N ARG A 169 -3.24 -12.20 -4.19
CA ARG A 169 -4.42 -11.61 -4.85
C ARG A 169 -5.61 -11.45 -3.91
N ALA A 170 -5.36 -10.91 -2.73
CA ALA A 170 -6.37 -10.82 -1.69
C ALA A 170 -6.38 -9.44 -1.03
N VAL A 171 -7.51 -9.11 -0.39
CA VAL A 171 -7.86 -7.82 0.23
C VAL A 171 -7.94 -6.65 -0.76
N VAL A 172 -6.85 -6.31 -1.46
CA VAL A 172 -6.81 -5.22 -2.43
C VAL A 172 -6.66 -5.71 -3.88
N SER A 173 -6.92 -4.81 -4.83
CA SER A 173 -6.60 -5.06 -6.24
C SER A 173 -5.09 -5.22 -6.45
N ARG A 174 -4.71 -6.07 -7.41
CA ARG A 174 -3.31 -6.29 -7.78
C ARG A 174 -2.59 -5.00 -8.17
N SER A 175 -3.28 -4.12 -8.89
CA SER A 175 -2.73 -2.84 -9.33
C SER A 175 -2.44 -1.90 -8.16
N LEU A 176 -3.28 -1.88 -7.12
CA LEU A 176 -2.99 -1.02 -5.96
C LEU A 176 -1.79 -1.56 -5.18
N ALA A 177 -1.73 -2.88 -4.96
CA ALA A 177 -0.58 -3.49 -4.30
C ALA A 177 0.73 -3.24 -5.07
N GLU A 178 0.72 -3.30 -6.41
CA GLU A 178 1.88 -2.94 -7.24
C GLU A 178 2.29 -1.47 -7.09
N TRP A 179 1.30 -0.56 -7.01
CA TRP A 179 1.53 0.87 -6.86
C TRP A 179 2.08 1.23 -5.46
N CYS A 180 1.41 0.77 -4.39
CA CYS A 180 1.83 1.00 -3.02
C CYS A 180 3.21 0.41 -2.74
N ALA A 181 3.48 -0.83 -3.16
CA ALA A 181 4.80 -1.43 -2.98
C ALA A 181 5.93 -0.60 -3.63
N ALA A 182 5.71 -0.14 -4.86
CA ALA A 182 6.71 0.67 -5.58
C ALA A 182 6.93 2.03 -4.90
N LEU A 183 5.86 2.68 -4.49
CA LEU A 183 5.87 3.98 -3.83
C LEU A 183 6.50 3.90 -2.44
N ASP A 184 6.09 2.95 -1.61
CA ASP A 184 6.54 2.80 -0.22
C ASP A 184 8.00 2.39 -0.14
N ILE A 185 8.45 1.47 -1.01
CA ILE A 185 9.85 1.04 -1.04
C ILE A 185 10.73 2.19 -1.51
N SER A 186 10.33 2.89 -2.59
CA SER A 186 11.14 4.00 -3.11
C SER A 186 11.23 5.16 -2.11
N LEU A 187 10.09 5.58 -1.54
CA LEU A 187 10.04 6.65 -0.55
C LEU A 187 10.75 6.25 0.76
N GLY A 188 10.49 5.05 1.29
CA GLY A 188 11.10 4.56 2.52
C GLY A 188 12.62 4.44 2.41
N VAL A 189 13.14 3.88 1.31
CA VAL A 189 14.59 3.84 1.06
C VAL A 189 15.17 5.25 0.92
N GLY A 190 14.50 6.12 0.17
CA GLY A 190 14.96 7.50 -0.04
C GLY A 190 15.02 8.32 1.24
N VAL A 191 13.99 8.26 2.08
CA VAL A 191 13.95 8.95 3.38
C VAL A 191 15.05 8.43 4.31
N LEU A 192 15.25 7.11 4.39
CA LEU A 192 16.35 6.55 5.19
C LEU A 192 17.72 7.00 4.68
N ALA A 193 17.92 7.01 3.36
CA ALA A 193 19.15 7.49 2.77
C ALA A 193 19.41 8.96 3.14
N LEU A 194 18.39 9.83 3.03
CA LEU A 194 18.51 11.22 3.45
C LEU A 194 18.91 11.33 4.92
N VAL A 195 18.19 10.66 5.83
CA VAL A 195 18.49 10.69 7.27
C VAL A 195 19.92 10.21 7.59
N VAL A 196 20.45 9.24 6.84
CA VAL A 196 21.80 8.70 7.08
C VAL A 196 22.91 9.61 6.53
N PHE A 197 22.64 10.35 5.46
CA PHE A 197 23.65 11.14 4.74
C PHE A 197 23.57 12.66 4.97
N THR A 198 22.62 13.14 5.77
CA THR A 198 22.47 14.55 6.19
C THR A 198 22.80 14.74 7.65
#